data_AF-A0A3B9H8N4-F1
#
_entry.id   AF-A0A3B9H8N4-F1
#
_cell.length_a   1.000
_cell.length_b   1.000
_cell.length_c   1.000
_cell.angle_alpha   90.00
_cell.angle_beta   90.00
_cell.angle_gamma   90.00
#
_symmetry.space_group_name_H-M   'P 1'
#
loop_
_entity.id
_entity.type
_entity.pdbx_description
1 polymer ?
#
loop_
_entity_poly.entity_id
_entity_poly.type
_entity_poly.pdbx_seq_one_letter_code
_entity_poly.pdbx_strand_id
1 'polypeptide(L)'
;ETSNLIEFHITEKTTCAGWNGGAGIMGLNNYDGTLATIVTGHNYPGSWAETNTGYRFTPNCTGAICSIALPIHLSNFQGEALSMSNLISWTTETETNNDYFILEKSTDGVEYYEIARIEGAGTTAQANIYEFQDYDLGSNLCYYRLKQVDFDGVETISSTISVERKPSFNVNFYPNPTDEGVNAVIELSDLTVCTIQISSILGIAEEFVVQLPSGTSTIELETFRQLAQGIYSVNIMNSMGQIIASDKVIKK
;
A
#
# COMPACT_ATOMS: atom_id res chain seq x y z
N GLU A 1 -24.05 -8.45 11.90
CA GLU A 1 -24.11 -8.89 13.30
C GLU A 1 -23.26 -7.92 14.10
N THR A 2 -23.83 -7.17 15.04
CA THR A 2 -23.12 -6.10 15.79
C THR A 2 -22.62 -6.55 17.15
N SER A 3 -22.73 -7.85 17.44
CA SER A 3 -22.40 -8.43 18.74
C SER A 3 -21.28 -9.44 18.61
N ASN A 4 -20.26 -9.34 19.48
CA ASN A 4 -19.18 -10.33 19.61
C ASN A 4 -19.64 -11.56 20.41
N LEU A 5 -20.82 -12.11 20.07
CA LEU A 5 -21.37 -13.30 20.71
C LEU A 5 -20.94 -14.54 19.92
N ILE A 6 -20.45 -15.54 20.63
CA ILE A 6 -20.12 -16.84 20.03
C ILE A 6 -21.04 -17.88 20.63
N GLU A 7 -21.76 -18.59 19.76
CA GLU A 7 -22.69 -19.64 20.13
C GLU A 7 -22.25 -20.99 19.58
N PHE A 8 -22.28 -22.01 20.42
CA PHE A 8 -22.04 -23.40 20.03
C PHE A 8 -23.28 -24.22 20.29
N HIS A 9 -23.74 -24.93 19.27
CA HIS A 9 -24.85 -25.88 19.37
C HIS A 9 -24.33 -27.31 19.20
N ILE A 10 -24.58 -28.15 20.19
CA ILE A 10 -24.29 -29.57 20.16
C ILE A 10 -25.60 -30.32 20.01
N THR A 11 -25.83 -30.90 18.83
CA THR A 11 -27.00 -31.76 18.60
C THR A 11 -26.87 -33.06 19.40
N GLU A 12 -25.71 -33.71 19.35
CA GLU A 12 -25.42 -34.91 20.11
C GLU A 12 -23.91 -35.08 20.30
N LYS A 13 -23.51 -35.37 21.53
CA LYS A 13 -22.18 -35.89 21.87
C LYS A 13 -22.34 -37.02 22.87
N THR A 14 -21.96 -38.22 22.48
CA THR A 14 -21.93 -39.40 23.36
C THR A 14 -20.54 -39.63 23.95
N THR A 15 -20.45 -40.36 25.07
CA THR A 15 -19.18 -40.79 25.63
C THR A 15 -18.69 -42.06 24.94
N CYS A 16 -17.57 -41.96 24.23
CA CYS A 16 -16.94 -43.09 23.56
C CYS A 16 -15.75 -43.59 24.38
N ALA A 17 -15.92 -44.69 25.12
CA ALA A 17 -14.84 -45.25 25.96
C ALA A 17 -13.58 -45.67 25.17
N GLY A 18 -13.74 -45.99 23.88
CA GLY A 18 -12.63 -46.41 23.00
C GLY A 18 -11.73 -45.28 22.49
N TRP A 19 -12.14 -44.01 22.60
CA TRP A 19 -11.35 -42.86 22.14
C TRP A 19 -11.24 -41.81 23.24
N ASN A 20 -10.03 -41.60 23.75
CA ASN A 20 -9.70 -40.68 24.85
C ASN A 20 -10.60 -40.83 26.11
N GLY A 21 -11.18 -42.01 26.34
CA GLY A 21 -12.12 -42.27 27.44
C GLY A 21 -13.40 -41.41 27.40
N GLY A 22 -13.75 -40.82 26.26
CA GLY A 22 -14.87 -39.89 26.13
C GLY A 22 -14.59 -38.47 26.65
N ALA A 23 -13.35 -38.17 27.03
CA ALA A 23 -12.92 -36.84 27.48
C ALA A 23 -12.85 -35.84 26.32
N GLY A 24 -13.13 -34.57 26.63
CA GLY A 24 -13.07 -33.49 25.65
C GLY A 24 -13.04 -32.12 26.32
N ILE A 25 -12.56 -31.13 25.58
CA ILE A 25 -12.54 -29.72 26.01
C ILE A 25 -13.54 -28.96 25.16
N MET A 26 -14.38 -28.14 25.80
CA MET A 26 -15.21 -27.14 25.13
C MET A 26 -14.88 -25.76 25.69
N GLY A 27 -14.38 -24.89 24.83
CA GLY A 27 -13.91 -23.57 25.23
C GLY A 27 -13.47 -22.73 24.04
N LEU A 28 -13.09 -21.49 24.33
CA LEU A 28 -12.54 -20.53 23.39
C LEU A 28 -11.16 -20.10 23.85
N ASN A 29 -10.23 -19.99 22.89
CA ASN A 29 -8.91 -19.40 23.12
C ASN A 29 -8.87 -17.98 22.55
N ASN A 30 -8.01 -17.13 23.10
CA ASN A 30 -7.66 -15.86 22.45
C ASN A 30 -6.78 -16.12 21.21
N TYR A 31 -6.59 -15.08 20.39
CA TYR A 31 -5.91 -15.16 19.09
C TYR A 31 -4.50 -15.79 19.16
N ASP A 32 -3.74 -15.50 20.22
CA ASP A 32 -2.38 -16.02 20.42
C ASP A 32 -2.34 -17.37 21.18
N GLY A 33 -3.49 -17.89 21.62
CA GLY A 33 -3.62 -19.16 22.32
C GLY A 33 -3.11 -19.18 23.77
N THR A 34 -2.84 -18.03 24.37
CA THR A 34 -2.30 -17.93 25.75
C THR A 34 -3.37 -17.95 26.84
N LEU A 35 -4.61 -17.59 26.51
CA LEU A 35 -5.76 -17.56 27.42
C LEU A 35 -6.92 -18.37 26.87
N ALA A 36 -7.59 -19.12 27.75
CA ALA A 36 -8.74 -19.93 27.41
C ALA A 36 -9.89 -19.74 28.40
N THR A 37 -11.12 -19.70 27.90
CA THR A 37 -12.33 -19.84 28.72
C THR A 37 -12.98 -21.17 28.40
N ILE A 38 -13.33 -21.94 29.43
CA ILE A 38 -13.90 -23.28 29.31
C ILE A 38 -15.35 -23.28 29.79
N VAL A 39 -16.19 -24.09 29.17
CA VAL A 39 -17.50 -24.40 29.73
C VAL A 39 -17.28 -25.26 30.97
N THR A 40 -17.85 -24.86 32.11
CA THR A 40 -17.76 -25.63 33.36
C THR A 40 -18.19 -27.09 33.13
N GLY A 41 -17.35 -28.03 33.59
CA GLY A 41 -17.59 -29.47 33.41
C GLY A 41 -17.13 -30.05 32.06
N HIS A 42 -16.70 -29.22 31.11
CA HIS A 42 -16.30 -29.62 29.76
C HIS A 42 -14.79 -29.44 29.55
N ASN A 43 -13.99 -29.96 30.48
CA ASN A 43 -12.52 -29.87 30.41
C ASN A 43 -11.87 -31.22 30.65
N TYR A 44 -10.70 -31.44 30.05
CA TYR A 44 -9.88 -32.62 30.28
C TYR A 44 -9.37 -32.64 31.74
N PRO A 45 -9.32 -33.81 32.41
CA PRO A 45 -9.58 -35.17 31.90
C PRO A 45 -11.05 -35.63 31.97
N GLY A 46 -12.01 -34.74 32.24
CA GLY A 46 -13.41 -35.11 32.40
C GLY A 46 -14.06 -35.62 31.11
N SER A 47 -14.80 -36.73 31.22
CA SER A 47 -15.72 -37.21 30.20
C SER A 47 -17.10 -36.58 30.36
N TRP A 48 -17.74 -36.21 29.25
CA TRP A 48 -19.07 -35.59 29.25
C TRP A 48 -19.88 -36.03 28.02
N ALA A 49 -21.20 -35.99 28.13
CA ALA A 49 -22.14 -36.25 27.04
C ALA A 49 -23.25 -35.18 27.07
N GLU A 50 -23.75 -34.81 25.91
CA GLU A 50 -24.71 -33.72 25.73
C GLU A 50 -25.66 -34.06 24.57
N THR A 51 -26.91 -33.60 24.63
CA THR A 51 -27.89 -33.75 23.55
C THR A 51 -28.73 -32.49 23.45
N ASN A 52 -28.74 -31.89 22.27
CA ASN A 52 -29.48 -30.68 21.93
C ASN A 52 -29.22 -29.50 22.89
N THR A 53 -27.95 -29.22 23.14
CA THR A 53 -27.50 -28.18 24.08
C THR A 53 -26.85 -27.02 23.34
N GLY A 54 -27.09 -25.80 23.83
CA GLY A 54 -26.47 -24.57 23.34
C GLY A 54 -25.65 -23.90 24.43
N TYR A 55 -24.45 -23.42 24.08
CA TYR A 55 -23.61 -22.60 24.94
C TYR A 55 -23.36 -21.26 24.27
N ARG A 56 -23.55 -20.18 25.05
CA ARG A 56 -23.25 -18.83 24.63
C ARG A 56 -22.05 -18.32 25.41
N PHE A 57 -21.01 -17.95 24.70
CA PHE A 57 -19.88 -17.22 25.27
C PHE A 57 -20.20 -15.73 25.16
N THR A 58 -20.45 -15.10 26.31
CA THR A 58 -20.58 -13.66 26.43
C THR A 58 -19.23 -13.08 26.81
N PRO A 59 -18.72 -12.05 26.11
CA PRO A 59 -17.54 -11.31 26.56
C PRO A 59 -17.80 -10.81 27.98
N ASN A 60 -17.02 -11.29 28.96
CA ASN A 60 -17.13 -10.90 30.36
C ASN A 60 -16.06 -9.87 30.71
N CYS A 61 -15.99 -8.80 29.93
CA CYS A 61 -15.00 -7.78 30.20
C CYS A 61 -15.55 -6.80 31.24
N THR A 62 -15.14 -6.97 32.50
CA THR A 62 -15.41 -6.01 33.57
C THR A 62 -14.28 -4.99 33.61
N GLY A 63 -14.49 -3.82 32.98
CA GLY A 63 -13.55 -2.70 32.98
C GLY A 63 -13.45 -2.02 31.60
N ALA A 64 -12.85 -0.82 31.56
CA ALA A 64 -12.70 0.05 30.37
C ALA A 64 -11.81 -0.51 29.24
N ILE A 65 -11.56 -1.82 29.23
CA ILE A 65 -10.69 -2.53 28.28
C ILE A 65 -11.50 -3.50 27.39
N CYS A 66 -12.84 -3.36 27.36
CA CYS A 66 -13.73 -4.11 26.46
C CYS A 66 -13.99 -3.43 25.10
N SER A 67 -13.25 -2.39 24.77
CA SER A 67 -13.06 -2.01 23.38
C SER A 67 -11.91 -2.85 22.85
N ILE A 68 -12.18 -4.13 22.52
CA ILE A 68 -11.58 -4.58 21.28
C ILE A 68 -12.24 -3.72 20.22
N ALA A 69 -11.61 -2.59 19.91
CA ALA A 69 -11.94 -1.84 18.72
C ALA A 69 -11.92 -2.89 17.61
N LEU A 70 -13.11 -3.22 17.10
CA LEU A 70 -13.18 -3.96 15.85
C LEU A 70 -12.29 -3.19 14.90
N PRO A 71 -11.38 -3.86 14.16
CA PRO A 71 -10.55 -3.18 13.19
C PRO A 71 -11.48 -2.28 12.38
N ILE A 72 -11.11 -1.01 12.30
CA ILE A 72 -11.94 0.04 11.70
C ILE A 72 -12.68 -0.50 10.48
N HIS A 73 -13.99 -0.29 10.44
CA HIS A 73 -14.77 -0.53 9.23
C HIS A 73 -14.46 0.59 8.23
N LEU A 74 -13.30 0.47 7.59
CA LEU A 74 -12.98 1.17 6.36
C LEU A 74 -13.88 0.56 5.28
N SER A 75 -14.87 1.33 4.84
CA SER A 75 -15.67 0.91 3.68
C SER A 75 -14.88 1.04 2.39
N ASN A 76 -13.93 1.98 2.37
CA ASN A 76 -13.08 2.22 1.22
C ASN A 76 -11.70 2.68 1.69
N PHE A 77 -10.65 2.07 1.15
CA PHE A 77 -9.28 2.58 1.20
C PHE A 77 -8.66 2.29 -0.16
N GLN A 78 -8.33 3.34 -0.89
CA GLN A 78 -7.92 3.26 -2.28
C GLN A 78 -6.88 4.33 -2.63
N GLY A 79 -6.19 4.09 -3.74
CA GLY A 79 -5.17 4.99 -4.25
C GLY A 79 -5.28 5.13 -5.76
N GLU A 80 -5.11 6.35 -6.25
CA GLU A 80 -5.17 6.70 -7.66
C GLU A 80 -3.91 7.47 -8.06
N ALA A 81 -3.29 7.06 -9.18
CA ALA A 81 -2.19 7.81 -9.77
C ALA A 81 -2.74 8.99 -10.58
N LEU A 82 -2.56 10.20 -10.09
CA LEU A 82 -2.80 11.46 -10.81
C LEU A 82 -1.50 11.93 -11.44
N SER A 83 -1.52 12.72 -12.52
CA SER A 83 -0.33 13.09 -13.31
C SER A 83 0.92 13.53 -12.53
N MET A 84 0.76 14.18 -11.37
CA MET A 84 1.87 14.67 -10.52
C MET A 84 1.85 14.16 -9.07
N SER A 85 0.86 13.35 -8.68
CA SER A 85 0.72 12.87 -7.29
C SER A 85 -0.01 11.53 -7.22
N ASN A 86 0.10 10.81 -6.11
CA ASN A 86 -0.82 9.73 -5.80
C ASN A 86 -1.90 10.29 -4.87
N LEU A 87 -3.18 10.21 -5.28
CA LEU A 87 -4.31 10.53 -4.43
C LEU A 87 -4.66 9.30 -3.61
N ILE A 88 -4.55 9.40 -2.30
CA ILE A 88 -4.96 8.36 -1.36
C ILE A 88 -6.25 8.82 -0.71
N SER A 89 -7.29 7.99 -0.78
CA SER A 89 -8.58 8.31 -0.18
C SER A 89 -9.14 7.14 0.60
N TRP A 90 -9.81 7.46 1.71
CA TRP A 90 -10.51 6.47 2.51
C TRP A 90 -11.79 7.00 3.11
N THR A 91 -12.66 6.06 3.45
CA THR A 91 -13.94 6.33 4.10
C THR A 91 -14.10 5.43 5.29
N THR A 92 -14.39 6.04 6.43
CA THR A 92 -14.78 5.36 7.66
C THR A 92 -16.31 5.30 7.67
N GLU A 93 -16.92 4.15 7.97
CA GLU A 93 -18.39 4.11 8.16
C GLU A 93 -18.79 4.64 9.54
N THR A 94 -17.96 4.32 10.52
CA THR A 94 -18.06 4.75 11.91
C THR A 94 -16.65 4.86 12.48
N GLU A 95 -16.48 5.71 13.48
CA GLU A 95 -15.24 5.85 14.24
C GLU A 95 -15.57 5.75 15.73
N THR A 96 -14.71 5.11 16.48
CA THR A 96 -14.83 5.00 17.93
C THR A 96 -13.49 5.31 18.54
N ASN A 97 -13.45 6.30 19.42
CA ASN A 97 -12.24 6.73 20.12
C ASN A 97 -11.05 7.14 19.22
N ASN A 98 -11.28 7.45 17.94
CA ASN A 98 -10.23 7.72 16.98
C ASN A 98 -9.67 9.14 17.16
N ASP A 99 -8.42 9.26 17.59
CA ASP A 99 -7.72 10.55 17.69
C ASP A 99 -7.25 10.98 16.29
N TYR A 100 -6.52 10.11 15.58
CA TYR A 100 -6.00 10.40 14.24
C TYR A 100 -5.59 9.16 13.45
N PHE A 101 -5.41 9.36 12.15
CA PHE A 101 -4.76 8.42 11.26
C PHE A 101 -3.32 8.86 10.98
N ILE A 102 -2.41 7.89 10.97
CA ILE A 102 -1.09 7.98 10.36
C ILE A 102 -1.18 7.29 8.99
N LEU A 103 -0.92 8.06 7.94
CA LEU A 103 -0.72 7.48 6.61
C LEU A 103 0.75 7.12 6.46
N GLU A 104 1.01 5.83 6.23
CA GLU A 104 2.34 5.30 6.02
C GLU A 104 2.53 4.88 4.56
N LYS A 105 3.75 5.09 4.05
CA LYS A 105 4.17 4.78 2.70
C LYS A 105 5.36 3.82 2.71
N SER A 106 5.42 2.95 1.71
CA SER A 106 6.57 2.10 1.42
C SER A 106 6.84 2.04 -0.09
N THR A 107 8.10 1.91 -0.48
CA THR A 107 8.52 1.68 -1.88
C THR A 107 8.95 0.24 -2.15
N ASP A 108 9.08 -0.60 -1.11
CA ASP A 108 9.45 -2.01 -1.20
C ASP A 108 8.37 -2.97 -0.64
N GLY A 109 7.33 -2.42 -0.02
CA GLY A 109 6.24 -3.17 0.63
C GLY A 109 6.61 -3.77 1.99
N VAL A 110 7.82 -3.49 2.51
CA VAL A 110 8.36 -4.05 3.75
C VAL A 110 8.58 -2.94 4.78
N GLU A 111 9.38 -1.93 4.45
CA GLU A 111 9.68 -0.81 5.33
C GLU A 111 8.71 0.33 5.07
N TYR A 112 7.99 0.76 6.10
CA TYR A 112 6.99 1.81 6.03
C TYR A 112 7.44 3.02 6.84
N TYR A 113 7.25 4.22 6.26
CA TYR A 113 7.50 5.49 6.93
C TYR A 113 6.24 6.36 6.91
N GLU A 114 6.06 7.14 7.97
CA GLU A 114 4.97 8.10 8.06
C GLU A 114 5.14 9.22 7.04
N ILE A 115 4.08 9.50 6.28
CA ILE A 115 4.03 10.62 5.33
C ILE A 115 3.01 11.69 5.72
N ALA A 116 2.03 11.35 6.57
CA ALA A 116 1.05 12.30 7.07
C ALA A 116 0.38 11.81 8.35
N ARG A 117 -0.07 12.79 9.14
CA ARG A 117 -1.00 12.60 10.26
C ARG A 117 -2.28 13.40 9.97
N ILE A 118 -3.43 12.72 10.02
CA ILE A 118 -4.74 13.27 9.68
C ILE A 118 -5.67 13.09 10.88
N GLU A 119 -6.19 14.20 11.41
CA GLU A 119 -7.12 14.16 12.55
C GLU A 119 -8.34 13.29 12.26
N GLY A 120 -8.68 12.44 13.21
CA GLY A 120 -9.88 11.61 13.21
C GLY A 120 -11.12 12.43 13.61
N ALA A 121 -12.29 11.82 13.50
CA ALA A 121 -13.55 12.42 13.94
C ALA A 121 -13.94 12.01 15.37
N GLY A 122 -13.04 11.36 16.12
CA GLY A 122 -13.31 10.91 17.48
C GLY A 122 -14.24 9.70 17.52
N THR A 123 -15.41 9.90 18.12
CA THR A 123 -16.47 8.87 18.16
C THR A 123 -17.66 9.36 17.36
N THR A 124 -17.92 8.70 16.24
CA THR A 124 -19.03 9.03 15.34
C THR A 124 -19.64 7.78 14.71
N ALA A 125 -20.95 7.80 14.51
CA ALA A 125 -21.68 6.80 13.74
C ALA A 125 -21.97 7.27 12.29
N GLN A 126 -21.43 8.43 11.90
CA GLN A 126 -21.53 8.96 10.54
C GLN A 126 -20.26 8.65 9.76
N ALA A 127 -20.43 8.46 8.46
CA ALA A 127 -19.29 8.23 7.58
C ALA A 127 -18.47 9.52 7.38
N ASN A 128 -17.15 9.40 7.46
CA ASN A 128 -16.23 10.48 7.13
C ASN A 128 -15.37 10.09 5.94
N ILE A 129 -15.07 11.08 5.09
CA ILE A 129 -14.25 10.92 3.89
C ILE A 129 -12.97 11.72 4.10
N TYR A 130 -11.85 11.08 3.81
CA TYR A 130 -10.52 11.63 3.96
C TYR A 130 -9.74 11.46 2.67
N GLU A 131 -8.87 12.43 2.39
CA GLU A 131 -8.03 12.44 1.20
C GLU A 131 -6.64 13.00 1.54
N PHE A 132 -5.63 12.45 0.88
CA PHE A 132 -4.26 12.94 0.95
C PHE A 132 -3.60 12.84 -0.44
N GLN A 133 -2.89 13.89 -0.85
CA GLN A 133 -2.09 13.88 -2.08
C GLN A 133 -0.60 13.72 -1.77
N ASP A 134 -0.06 12.58 -2.15
CA ASP A 134 1.36 12.29 -2.07
C ASP A 134 2.09 12.76 -3.33
N TYR A 135 2.90 13.81 -3.21
CA TYR A 135 3.73 14.36 -4.29
C TYR A 135 5.15 13.77 -4.31
N ASP A 136 5.60 13.13 -3.22
CA ASP A 136 6.93 12.54 -3.13
C ASP A 136 6.89 11.10 -3.59
N LEU A 137 6.81 10.88 -4.91
CA LEU A 137 6.52 9.56 -5.45
C LEU A 137 7.62 8.54 -5.13
N GLY A 138 8.90 8.89 -5.19
CA GLY A 138 10.05 8.03 -4.84
C GLY A 138 10.24 6.75 -5.68
N SER A 139 9.17 6.17 -6.22
CA SER A 139 9.10 4.93 -7.01
C SER A 139 7.84 4.94 -7.88
N ASN A 140 7.85 4.19 -8.98
CA ASN A 140 6.66 3.96 -9.79
C ASN A 140 5.65 3.04 -9.09
N LEU A 141 6.09 2.25 -8.12
CA LEU A 141 5.23 1.42 -7.29
C LEU A 141 5.37 1.85 -5.84
N CYS A 142 4.26 2.30 -5.27
CA CYS A 142 4.16 2.70 -3.88
C CYS A 142 3.09 1.89 -3.17
N TYR A 143 3.35 1.54 -1.93
CA TYR A 143 2.40 0.88 -1.04
C TYR A 143 1.98 1.85 0.05
N TYR A 144 0.70 1.82 0.41
CA TYR A 144 0.14 2.69 1.44
C TYR A 144 -0.68 1.86 2.42
N ARG A 145 -0.61 2.24 3.69
CA ARG A 145 -1.47 1.71 4.74
C ARG A 145 -1.81 2.81 5.73
N LEU A 146 -2.95 2.66 6.39
CA LEU A 146 -3.36 3.53 7.47
C LEU A 146 -3.05 2.86 8.80
N LYS A 147 -2.59 3.65 9.75
CA LYS A 147 -2.54 3.29 11.15
C LYS A 147 -3.45 4.25 11.90
N GLN A 148 -4.55 3.74 12.43
CA GLN A 148 -5.41 4.48 13.34
C GLN A 148 -4.76 4.53 14.72
N VAL A 149 -4.83 5.68 15.37
CA VAL A 149 -4.39 5.86 16.75
C VAL A 149 -5.56 6.42 17.55
N ASP A 150 -5.93 5.69 18.61
CA ASP A 150 -7.01 6.07 19.51
C ASP A 150 -6.53 7.06 20.58
N PHE A 151 -7.45 7.74 21.27
CA PHE A 151 -7.10 8.70 22.34
C PHE A 151 -6.37 8.06 23.54
N ASP A 152 -6.48 6.74 23.70
CA ASP A 152 -5.76 5.96 24.71
C ASP A 152 -4.41 5.42 24.19
N GLY A 153 -4.05 5.73 22.95
CA GLY A 153 -2.80 5.34 22.30
C GLY A 153 -2.83 3.95 21.68
N VAL A 154 -3.98 3.28 21.63
CA VAL A 154 -4.11 2.00 20.92
C VAL A 154 -3.97 2.23 19.42
N GLU A 155 -3.13 1.42 18.76
CA GLU A 155 -2.88 1.51 17.32
C GLU A 155 -3.50 0.32 16.57
N THR A 156 -4.14 0.59 15.43
CA THR A 156 -4.66 -0.45 14.53
C THR A 156 -4.24 -0.15 13.09
N ILE A 157 -3.68 -1.16 12.40
CA ILE A 157 -3.21 -1.02 11.02
C ILE A 157 -4.25 -1.59 10.04
N SER A 158 -4.51 -0.88 8.95
CA SER A 158 -5.41 -1.30 7.88
C SER A 158 -4.79 -2.35 6.96
N SER A 159 -5.58 -2.83 5.99
CA SER A 159 -5.01 -3.47 4.80
C SER A 159 -4.11 -2.50 4.05
N THR A 160 -3.20 -3.05 3.25
CA THR A 160 -2.30 -2.29 2.38
C THR A 160 -2.89 -2.19 0.97
N ILE A 161 -2.77 -1.02 0.36
CA ILE A 161 -3.04 -0.80 -1.06
C ILE A 161 -1.74 -0.50 -1.80
N SER A 162 -1.73 -0.74 -3.10
CA SER A 162 -0.62 -0.36 -3.99
C SER A 162 -1.08 0.59 -5.07
N VAL A 163 -0.28 1.61 -5.36
CA VAL A 163 -0.46 2.50 -6.50
C VAL A 163 0.73 2.29 -7.45
N GLU A 164 0.44 1.76 -8.63
CA GLU A 164 1.42 1.52 -9.69
C GLU A 164 1.24 2.57 -10.80
N ARG A 165 2.34 3.24 -11.16
CA ARG A 165 2.42 4.22 -12.23
C ARG A 165 3.08 3.60 -13.44
N LYS A 166 2.45 3.73 -14.61
CA LYS A 166 2.95 3.23 -15.90
C LYS A 166 3.09 4.39 -16.87
N PRO A 167 4.13 5.24 -16.71
CA PRO A 167 4.31 6.40 -17.56
C PRO A 167 4.36 5.97 -19.03
N SER A 168 3.52 6.56 -19.87
CA SER A 168 3.68 6.47 -21.32
C SER A 168 4.74 7.48 -21.76
N PHE A 169 5.53 7.09 -22.76
CA PHE A 169 6.70 7.83 -23.20
C PHE A 169 6.67 7.96 -24.72
N ASN A 170 6.66 9.19 -25.23
CA ASN A 170 6.81 9.47 -26.65
C ASN A 170 7.89 10.54 -26.84
N VAL A 171 8.85 10.26 -27.72
CA VAL A 171 9.99 11.15 -27.95
C VAL A 171 10.24 11.35 -29.42
N ASN A 172 10.52 12.60 -29.76
CA ASN A 172 10.97 13.00 -31.08
C ASN A 172 12.22 13.88 -30.96
N PHE A 173 13.21 13.60 -31.80
CA PHE A 173 14.46 14.38 -31.87
C PHE A 173 14.52 15.19 -33.15
N TYR A 174 14.76 16.50 -33.05
CA TYR A 174 14.94 17.34 -34.24
C TYR A 174 15.86 18.54 -34.00
N PRO A 175 16.54 19.05 -35.04
CA PRO A 175 16.62 18.46 -36.37
C PRO A 175 17.50 17.19 -36.37
N ASN A 176 17.21 16.27 -37.27
CA ASN A 176 18.05 15.12 -37.55
C ASN A 176 18.05 14.87 -39.07
N PRO A 177 19.18 15.07 -39.78
CA PRO A 177 20.51 15.44 -39.28
C PRO A 177 20.62 16.86 -38.69
N THR A 178 21.66 17.11 -37.88
CA THR A 178 21.95 18.43 -37.28
C THR A 178 23.37 18.91 -37.59
N ASP A 179 23.53 20.22 -37.74
CA ASP A 179 24.81 20.94 -37.73
C ASP A 179 25.01 21.72 -36.41
N GLU A 180 23.98 21.83 -35.56
CA GLU A 180 23.99 22.56 -34.28
C GLU A 180 23.51 21.66 -33.12
N GLY A 181 22.70 22.20 -32.19
CA GLY A 181 22.03 21.44 -31.13
C GLY A 181 20.90 20.57 -31.65
N VAL A 182 20.35 19.72 -30.77
CA VAL A 182 19.19 18.85 -31.04
C VAL A 182 18.16 19.07 -29.96
N ASN A 183 16.91 19.27 -30.33
CA ASN A 183 15.79 19.28 -29.40
C ASN A 183 15.26 17.86 -29.23
N ALA A 184 15.18 17.41 -27.98
CA ALA A 184 14.39 16.26 -27.58
C ALA A 184 13.03 16.77 -27.09
N VAL A 185 11.97 16.50 -27.85
CA VAL A 185 10.58 16.74 -27.42
C VAL A 185 10.06 15.46 -26.82
N ILE A 186 9.77 15.51 -25.52
CA ILE A 186 9.41 14.37 -24.69
C ILE A 186 8.00 14.59 -24.16
N GLU A 187 7.10 13.66 -24.46
CA GLU A 187 5.73 13.63 -23.93
C GLU A 187 5.59 12.48 -22.93
N LEU A 188 5.08 12.84 -21.74
CA LEU A 188 4.96 11.97 -20.58
C LEU A 188 3.54 11.97 -20.03
N SER A 189 2.98 10.81 -19.66
CA SER A 189 1.72 10.79 -18.89
C SER A 189 1.91 11.19 -17.43
N ASP A 190 3.11 10.98 -16.87
CA ASP A 190 3.41 11.15 -15.44
C ASP A 190 4.79 11.73 -15.21
N LEU A 191 4.94 12.48 -14.12
CA LEU A 191 6.23 12.97 -13.66
C LEU A 191 7.22 11.81 -13.45
N THR A 192 8.37 11.88 -14.12
CA THR A 192 9.36 10.80 -14.15
C THR A 192 10.78 11.36 -14.10
N VAL A 193 11.66 10.71 -13.33
CA VAL A 193 13.11 10.96 -13.38
C VAL A 193 13.73 10.05 -14.45
N CYS A 194 14.42 10.64 -15.41
CA CYS A 194 15.05 9.95 -16.52
C CYS A 194 16.56 10.26 -16.59
N THR A 195 17.33 9.35 -17.16
CA THR A 195 18.72 9.61 -17.56
C THR A 195 18.79 9.75 -19.07
N ILE A 196 19.37 10.84 -19.57
CA ILE A 196 19.65 11.04 -21.00
C ILE A 196 21.13 10.76 -21.22
N GLN A 197 21.43 9.84 -22.13
CA GLN A 197 22.78 9.44 -22.50
C GLN A 197 23.00 9.63 -24.01
N ILE A 198 24.04 10.37 -24.37
CA ILE A 198 24.50 10.54 -25.74
C ILE A 198 25.79 9.72 -25.90
N SER A 199 25.83 8.81 -26.85
CA SER A 199 26.97 7.92 -27.07
C SER A 199 27.32 7.75 -28.55
N SER A 200 28.59 7.47 -28.81
CA SER A 200 29.12 7.09 -30.13
C SER A 200 29.75 5.69 -30.06
N ILE A 201 30.32 5.22 -31.17
CA ILE A 201 31.11 3.98 -31.18
C ILE A 201 32.36 4.04 -30.27
N LEU A 202 32.81 5.24 -29.90
CA LEU A 202 33.95 5.44 -29.00
C LEU A 202 33.55 5.44 -27.52
N GLY A 203 32.25 5.47 -27.21
CA GLY A 203 31.73 5.50 -25.85
C GLY A 203 30.75 6.64 -25.58
N ILE A 204 30.47 6.87 -24.29
CA ILE A 204 29.57 7.92 -23.80
C ILE A 204 30.23 9.29 -24.03
N ALA A 205 29.50 10.18 -24.68
CA ALA A 205 29.89 11.56 -24.88
C ALA A 205 29.31 12.47 -23.78
N GLU A 206 28.07 12.21 -23.36
CA GLU A 206 27.41 12.92 -22.26
C GLU A 206 26.37 12.02 -21.60
N GLU A 207 26.19 12.18 -20.29
CA GLU A 207 25.12 11.55 -19.52
C GLU A 207 24.66 12.51 -18.42
N PHE A 208 23.35 12.71 -18.30
CA PHE A 208 22.77 13.53 -17.23
C PHE A 208 21.38 13.05 -16.83
N VAL A 209 21.02 13.32 -15.57
CA VAL A 209 19.70 13.02 -15.01
C VAL A 209 18.81 14.25 -15.16
N VAL A 210 17.57 14.04 -15.59
CA VAL A 210 16.55 15.08 -15.71
C VAL A 210 15.24 14.60 -15.07
N GLN A 211 14.61 15.49 -14.30
CA GLN A 211 13.25 15.28 -13.82
C GLN A 211 12.29 15.96 -14.79
N LEU A 212 11.40 15.18 -15.39
CA LEU A 212 10.46 15.68 -16.38
C LEU A 212 9.03 15.64 -15.82
N PRO A 213 8.28 16.75 -15.90
CA PRO A 213 6.87 16.75 -15.53
C PRO A 213 6.03 15.97 -16.54
N SER A 214 4.81 15.60 -16.13
CA SER A 214 3.78 15.14 -17.06
C SER A 214 3.50 16.20 -18.13
N GLY A 215 3.16 15.77 -19.34
CA GLY A 215 2.95 16.63 -20.51
C GLY A 215 4.18 16.69 -21.40
N THR A 216 4.31 17.78 -22.15
CA THR A 216 5.40 17.97 -23.12
C THR A 216 6.53 18.80 -22.52
N SER A 217 7.75 18.23 -22.55
CA SER A 217 8.99 18.92 -22.23
C SER A 217 9.89 18.97 -23.47
N THR A 218 10.58 20.10 -23.66
CA THR A 218 11.60 20.24 -24.71
C THR A 218 12.95 20.46 -24.05
N ILE A 219 13.91 19.60 -24.34
CA ILE A 219 15.29 19.70 -23.85
C ILE A 219 16.21 19.94 -25.03
N GLU A 220 17.00 21.01 -24.99
CA GLU A 220 18.05 21.24 -25.96
C GLU A 220 19.32 20.47 -25.56
N LEU A 221 19.74 19.54 -26.41
CA LEU A 221 20.96 18.76 -26.28
C LEU A 221 22.12 19.55 -26.90
N GLU A 222 22.56 20.57 -26.18
CA GLU A 222 23.60 21.53 -26.59
C GLU A 222 24.95 20.87 -26.93
N THR A 223 25.24 19.71 -26.33
CA THR A 223 26.47 18.96 -26.58
C THR A 223 26.67 18.62 -28.06
N PHE A 224 25.61 18.44 -28.84
CA PHE A 224 25.72 18.25 -30.30
C PHE A 224 26.41 19.41 -31.03
N ARG A 225 26.48 20.61 -30.45
CA ARG A 225 27.28 21.73 -31.00
C ARG A 225 28.79 21.48 -30.94
N GLN A 226 29.25 20.66 -30.01
CA GLN A 226 30.68 20.41 -29.74
C GLN A 226 31.16 19.04 -30.23
N LEU A 227 30.23 18.14 -30.55
CA LEU A 227 30.53 16.81 -31.05
C LEU A 227 31.10 16.85 -32.47
N ALA A 228 32.09 15.97 -32.72
CA ALA A 228 32.61 15.75 -34.06
C ALA A 228 31.55 15.12 -34.98
N GLN A 229 31.71 15.31 -36.28
CA GLN A 229 30.83 14.71 -37.30
C GLN A 229 30.76 13.19 -37.11
N GLY A 230 29.55 12.64 -37.16
CA GLY A 230 29.35 11.23 -36.89
C GLY A 230 27.91 10.85 -36.58
N ILE A 231 27.72 9.59 -36.21
CA ILE A 231 26.43 9.04 -35.79
C ILE A 231 26.47 8.84 -34.28
N TYR A 232 25.48 9.39 -33.58
CA TYR A 232 25.32 9.26 -32.14
C TYR A 232 24.00 8.56 -31.81
N SER A 233 24.00 7.76 -30.76
CA SER A 233 22.79 7.21 -30.15
C SER A 233 22.41 8.10 -28.98
N VAL A 234 21.16 8.56 -28.96
CA VAL A 234 20.57 9.24 -27.80
C VAL A 234 19.62 8.27 -27.13
N ASN A 235 19.95 7.84 -25.92
CA ASN A 235 19.14 6.93 -25.13
C ASN A 235 18.52 7.70 -23.96
N ILE A 236 17.23 7.49 -23.73
CA ILE A 236 16.55 7.95 -22.53
C ILE A 236 16.20 6.71 -21.72
N MET A 237 16.62 6.70 -20.46
CA MET A 237 16.49 5.58 -19.55
C MET A 237 15.63 5.97 -18.35
N ASN A 238 14.78 5.06 -17.87
CA ASN A 238 14.06 5.25 -16.61
C ASN A 238 14.98 5.10 -15.39
N SER A 239 14.43 5.29 -14.19
CA SER A 239 15.16 5.13 -12.92
C SER A 239 15.71 3.73 -12.67
N MET A 240 15.24 2.71 -13.40
CA MET A 240 15.75 1.33 -13.34
C MET A 240 16.87 1.07 -14.37
N GLY A 241 17.27 2.08 -15.15
CA GLY A 241 18.27 1.94 -16.22
C GLY A 241 17.74 1.27 -17.49
N GLN A 242 16.43 1.05 -17.61
CA GLN A 242 15.83 0.50 -18.82
C GLN A 242 15.68 1.62 -19.86
N ILE A 243 16.10 1.36 -21.10
CA ILE A 243 15.93 2.29 -22.22
C ILE A 243 14.44 2.38 -22.55
N ILE A 244 13.86 3.57 -22.39
CA ILE A 244 12.46 3.89 -22.67
C ILE A 244 12.27 4.63 -24.01
N ALA A 245 13.32 5.30 -24.50
CA ALA A 245 13.40 5.77 -25.88
C ALA A 245 14.85 5.76 -26.37
N SER A 246 15.03 5.56 -27.67
CA SER A 246 16.33 5.64 -28.32
C SER A 246 16.16 6.14 -29.74
N ASP A 247 17.05 7.03 -30.19
CA ASP A 247 17.14 7.41 -31.59
C ASP A 247 18.59 7.64 -32.02
N LYS A 248 18.83 7.54 -33.32
CA LYS A 248 20.13 7.81 -33.94
C LYS A 248 20.13 9.20 -34.53
N VAL A 249 21.01 10.06 -34.04
CA VAL A 249 21.20 11.41 -34.55
C VAL A 249 22.46 11.48 -35.40
N ILE A 250 22.32 12.07 -36.59
CA ILE A 250 23.44 12.31 -37.50
C ILE A 250 23.95 13.74 -37.28
N LYS A 251 25.18 13.87 -36.78
CA LYS A 251 25.93 15.13 -36.69
C LYS A 251 26.73 15.32 -37.98
N LYS A 252 26.41 16.37 -38.70
CA LYS A 252 27.11 16.79 -39.93
C LYS A 252 28.31 17.68 -39.63
#